data_AF-A0A2V5U0M3-F1
#
_entry.id   AF-A0A2V5U0M3-F1
#
_cell.length_a   1.000
_cell.length_b   1.000
_cell.length_c   1.000
_cell.angle_alpha   90.00
_cell.angle_beta   90.00
_cell.angle_gamma   90.00
#
_symmetry.space_group_name_H-M   'P 1'
#
loop_
_entity.id
_entity.type
_entity.pdbx_description
1 polymer ?
#
loop_
_entity_poly.entity_id
_entity_poly.type
_entity_poly.pdbx_seq_one_letter_code
_entity_poly.pdbx_strand_id
1 'polypeptide(L)'
;QAAPKIHPTVIPFDITGKTVVLVDDVLFSGRTTRAALDALNDFGRPRRIQLAVLIDRGHRELPIKADFVGKNVPTSLSERINVRLQETDGEDAVYLEKA
;
A
#
# COMPACT_ATOMS: atom_id res chain seq x y z
N GLN A 1 -4.26 9.59 -17.14
CA GLN A 1 -3.76 8.59 -16.17
C GLN A 1 -4.00 7.23 -16.79
N ALA A 2 -2.97 6.40 -16.99
CA ALA A 2 -3.18 5.03 -17.48
C ALA A 2 -3.85 4.20 -16.40
N ALA A 3 -4.82 3.36 -16.76
CA ALA A 3 -5.44 2.44 -15.82
C ALA A 3 -4.36 1.53 -15.19
N PRO A 4 -4.50 1.15 -13.91
CA PRO A 4 -3.56 0.23 -13.27
C PRO A 4 -3.50 -1.07 -14.08
N LYS A 5 -2.29 -1.55 -14.36
CA LYS A 5 -2.10 -2.86 -14.99
C LYS A 5 -2.53 -3.93 -14.00
N ILE A 6 -3.60 -4.65 -14.34
CA ILE A 6 -4.09 -5.76 -13.52
C ILE A 6 -3.18 -6.95 -13.76
N HIS A 7 -2.48 -7.38 -12.72
CA HIS A 7 -1.73 -8.62 -12.71
C HIS A 7 -2.43 -9.62 -11.78
N PRO A 8 -2.49 -10.92 -12.13
CA PRO A 8 -3.02 -11.93 -11.24
C PRO A 8 -2.14 -12.01 -9.98
N THR A 9 -2.77 -11.99 -8.80
CA THR A 9 -2.09 -12.23 -7.53
C THR A 9 -1.81 -13.71 -7.40
N VAL A 10 -0.53 -14.09 -7.34
CA VAL A 10 -0.09 -15.47 -7.12
C VAL A 10 0.65 -15.55 -5.80
N ILE A 11 0.07 -16.23 -4.81
CA ILE A 11 0.73 -16.58 -3.55
C ILE A 11 0.87 -18.12 -3.57
N PRO A 12 2.07 -18.67 -3.87
CA PRO A 12 2.25 -20.10 -4.12
C PRO A 12 2.25 -20.95 -2.83
N PHE A 13 1.68 -20.44 -1.75
CA PHE A 13 1.64 -21.08 -0.44
C PHE A 13 0.41 -20.66 0.37
N ASP A 14 -0.03 -21.52 1.29
CA ASP A 14 -1.08 -21.21 2.26
C ASP A 14 -0.57 -20.21 3.31
N ILE A 15 -1.38 -19.18 3.60
CA ILE A 15 -1.07 -18.17 4.61
C ILE A 15 -1.62 -18.50 6.00
N THR A 16 -2.31 -19.62 6.15
CA THR A 16 -2.99 -19.99 7.41
C THR A 16 -2.01 -20.04 8.59
N GLY A 17 -2.38 -19.37 9.68
CA GLY A 17 -1.58 -19.27 10.89
C GLY A 17 -0.33 -18.39 10.79
N LYS A 18 -0.03 -17.82 9.60
CA LYS A 18 1.13 -16.95 9.40
C LYS A 18 0.85 -15.50 9.80
N THR A 19 1.92 -14.76 10.06
CA THR A 19 1.88 -13.30 10.10
C THR A 19 2.16 -12.78 8.70
N VAL A 20 1.20 -12.07 8.11
CA VAL A 20 1.31 -11.49 6.75
C VAL A 20 1.53 -9.99 6.89
N VAL A 21 2.53 -9.46 6.19
CA VAL A 21 2.79 -8.01 6.11
C VAL A 21 2.44 -7.56 4.70
N LEU A 22 1.37 -6.79 4.56
CA LEU A 22 1.07 -6.06 3.33
C LEU A 22 2.04 -4.90 3.20
N VAL A 23 2.58 -4.69 2.00
CA VAL A 23 3.51 -3.60 1.70
C VAL A 23 2.91 -2.75 0.59
N ASP A 24 2.83 -1.43 0.81
CA ASP A 24 2.34 -0.46 -0.18
C ASP A 24 3.27 0.76 -0.24
N ASP A 25 3.30 1.47 -1.36
CA ASP A 25 4.15 2.65 -1.50
C ASP A 25 3.58 3.84 -0.72
N VAL A 26 2.29 4.13 -0.88
CA VAL A 26 1.62 5.31 -0.33
C VAL A 26 0.27 4.96 0.28
N LEU A 27 0.12 5.16 1.59
CA LEU A 27 -1.16 5.05 2.25
C LEU A 27 -1.96 6.36 2.17
N PHE A 28 -3.06 6.34 1.42
CA PHE A 28 -4.00 7.46 1.24
C PHE A 28 -5.39 7.18 1.84
N SER A 29 -6.43 6.97 1.03
CA SER A 29 -7.80 6.72 1.52
C SER A 29 -7.95 5.39 2.28
N GLY A 30 -7.06 4.43 2.04
CA GLY A 30 -7.08 3.07 2.59
C GLY A 30 -7.85 2.05 1.73
N ARG A 31 -8.42 2.46 0.59
CA ARG A 31 -9.22 1.56 -0.26
C ARG A 31 -8.41 0.43 -0.89
N THR A 32 -7.18 0.70 -1.34
CA THR A 32 -6.26 -0.32 -1.88
C THR A 32 -5.93 -1.37 -0.83
N THR A 33 -5.57 -0.93 0.38
CA THR A 33 -5.32 -1.84 1.51
C THR A 33 -6.56 -2.66 1.85
N ARG A 34 -7.76 -2.06 1.85
CA ARG A 34 -9.00 -2.78 2.11
C ARG A 34 -9.25 -3.90 1.09
N ALA A 35 -9.02 -3.62 -0.19
CA ALA A 35 -9.15 -4.61 -1.25
C ALA A 35 -8.11 -5.74 -1.08
N ALA A 36 -6.88 -5.42 -0.69
CA ALA A 36 -5.86 -6.43 -0.38
C ALA A 36 -6.26 -7.32 0.83
N LEU A 37 -6.84 -6.72 1.88
CA LEU A 37 -7.38 -7.48 3.02
C LEU A 37 -8.53 -8.42 2.61
N ASP A 38 -9.37 -8.02 1.66
CA ASP A 38 -10.39 -8.91 1.08
C ASP A 38 -9.75 -10.08 0.35
N ALA A 39 -8.82 -9.79 -0.56
CA ALA A 39 -8.17 -10.80 -1.39
C ALA A 39 -7.41 -11.85 -0.56
N LEU A 40 -6.80 -11.47 0.57
CA LEU A 40 -6.08 -12.42 1.43
C LEU A 40 -6.96 -13.56 1.94
N ASN A 41 -8.28 -13.35 2.07
CA ASN A 41 -9.19 -14.40 2.54
C ASN A 41 -9.27 -15.60 1.57
N ASP A 42 -8.96 -15.39 0.29
CA ASP A 42 -8.96 -16.45 -0.73
C ASP A 42 -7.72 -17.34 -0.62
N PHE A 43 -6.68 -16.89 0.10
CA PHE A 43 -5.39 -17.60 0.22
C PHE A 43 -5.18 -18.31 1.57
N GLY A 44 -6.09 -18.11 2.53
CA GLY A 44 -6.03 -18.77 3.85
C GLY A 44 -6.47 -17.87 5.01
N ARG A 45 -6.21 -18.31 6.24
CA ARG A 45 -6.57 -17.58 7.47
C ARG A 45 -5.32 -17.15 8.25
N PRO A 46 -4.74 -15.97 7.95
CA PRO A 46 -3.54 -15.52 8.64
C PRO A 46 -3.82 -15.30 10.13
N ARG A 47 -2.83 -15.58 10.98
CA ARG A 47 -2.88 -15.31 12.43
C ARG A 47 -2.88 -13.82 12.72
N ARG A 48 -2.18 -13.04 11.90
CA ARG A 48 -2.08 -11.58 11.98
C ARG A 48 -1.83 -11.01 10.60
N ILE A 49 -2.46 -9.89 10.29
CA ILE A 49 -2.13 -9.06 9.14
C ILE A 49 -1.57 -7.74 9.66
N GLN A 50 -0.47 -7.29 9.06
CA GLN A 50 0.14 -5.99 9.33
C GLN A 50 0.27 -5.21 8.04
N LEU A 51 0.42 -3.90 8.14
CA LEU A 51 0.61 -3.01 7.01
C LEU A 51 1.90 -2.20 7.18
N ALA A 52 2.79 -2.28 6.19
CA ALA A 52 3.97 -1.44 6.05
C ALA A 52 3.81 -0.53 4.84
N VAL A 53 4.06 0.77 5.01
CA VAL A 53 4.05 1.72 3.90
C VAL A 53 5.26 2.62 3.91
N LEU A 54 5.73 3.00 2.72
CA LEU A 54 6.83 3.95 2.61
C LEU A 54 6.37 5.34 3.04
N ILE A 55 5.25 5.82 2.50
CA ILE A 55 4.68 7.13 2.81
C ILE A 55 3.26 7.00 3.36
N ASP A 56 2.99 7.65 4.48
CA ASP A 56 1.63 7.94 4.95
C ASP A 56 1.29 9.39 4.63
N ARG A 57 0.31 9.61 3.74
CA ARG A 57 -0.11 10.97 3.35
C ARG A 57 -1.41 11.46 3.99
N GLY A 58 -1.95 10.71 4.96
CA GLY A 58 -3.22 11.03 5.61
C GLY A 58 -4.47 10.84 4.74
N HIS A 59 -5.52 11.60 5.04
CA HIS A 59 -6.83 11.60 4.32
C HIS A 59 -7.53 10.23 4.27
N ARG A 60 -7.55 9.54 5.41
CA ARG A 60 -8.21 8.24 5.55
C ARG A 60 -9.72 8.37 5.32
N GLU A 61 -10.26 7.47 4.51
CA GLU A 61 -11.71 7.27 4.36
C GLU A 61 -12.18 5.98 5.02
N LEU A 62 -11.23 5.09 5.34
CA LEU A 62 -11.45 3.85 6.07
C LEU A 62 -10.62 3.84 7.35
N PRO A 63 -11.06 3.15 8.42
CA PRO A 63 -10.33 3.07 9.70
C PRO A 63 -9.11 2.13 9.60
N ILE A 64 -8.20 2.43 8.68
CA ILE A 64 -7.00 1.64 8.38
C ILE A 64 -5.77 2.48 8.73
N LYS A 65 -4.89 1.89 9.52
CA LYS A 65 -3.60 2.47 9.93
C LYS A 65 -2.49 1.48 9.62
N ALA A 66 -1.36 1.99 9.15
CA ALA A 66 -0.15 1.18 8.99
C ALA A 66 0.51 0.90 10.34
N ASP A 67 1.00 -0.34 10.52
CA ASP A 67 1.86 -0.72 11.63
C ASP A 67 3.26 -0.10 11.47
N PHE A 68 3.74 0.00 10.23
CA PHE A 68 5.05 0.54 9.89
C PHE A 68 4.91 1.63 8.84
N VAL A 69 5.51 2.79 9.12
CA VAL A 69 5.47 3.95 8.23
C VAL A 69 6.88 4.46 8.05
N GLY A 70 7.36 4.56 6.81
CA GLY A 70 8.65 5.18 6.50
C GLY A 70 8.64 6.66 6.85
N LYS A 71 7.70 7.42 6.28
CA LYS A 71 7.51 8.84 6.59
C LYS A 71 6.04 9.26 6.55
N ASN A 72 5.64 10.06 7.54
CA ASN A 72 4.37 10.78 7.51
C ASN A 72 4.57 12.11 6.76
N VAL A 73 3.80 12.35 5.72
CA VAL A 73 3.88 13.56 4.89
C VAL A 73 2.47 14.17 4.80
N PRO A 74 2.15 15.19 5.61
CA PRO A 74 0.89 15.90 5.48
C PRO A 74 0.79 16.53 4.09
N THR A 75 -0.29 16.25 3.37
CA THR A 75 -0.55 16.84 2.04
C THR A 75 -1.91 17.53 2.02
N SER A 76 -2.15 18.37 1.02
CA SER A 76 -3.51 18.73 0.61
C SER A 76 -4.16 17.60 -0.21
N LEU A 77 -5.46 17.71 -0.49
CA LEU A 77 -6.17 16.80 -1.42
C LEU A 77 -5.77 17.05 -2.89
N SER A 78 -5.30 18.25 -3.22
CA SER A 78 -4.83 18.60 -4.57
C SER A 78 -3.38 18.22 -4.82
N GLU A 79 -2.65 17.79 -3.80
CA GLU A 79 -1.28 17.30 -3.94
C GLU A 79 -1.26 15.81 -4.25
N ARG A 80 -0.14 15.33 -4.80
CA ARG A 80 0.10 13.92 -5.09
C ARG A 80 1.49 13.52 -4.65
N ILE A 81 1.59 12.35 -4.01
CA ILE A 81 2.86 11.69 -3.75
C ILE A 81 3.18 10.79 -4.94
N ASN A 82 4.40 10.91 -5.46
CA ASN A 82 4.94 10.07 -6.52
C ASN A 82 6.20 9.38 -5.98
N VAL A 83 6.10 8.08 -5.77
CA VAL A 83 7.24 7.24 -5.32
C VAL A 83 7.90 6.66 -6.56
N ARG A 84 9.22 6.80 -6.64
CA ARG A 84 10.07 6.19 -7.65
C ARG A 84 11.05 5.26 -6.97
N LEU A 85 11.16 4.05 -7.52
CA LEU A 85 12.10 3.04 -7.04
C LEU A 85 13.12 2.74 -8.13
N GLN A 86 14.36 2.45 -7.73
CA GLN A 86 15.45 2.17 -8.65
C GLN A 86 15.11 1.06 -9.66
N GLU A 87 14.38 0.03 -9.24
CA GLU A 87 14.04 -1.14 -10.04
C GLU A 87 12.96 -0.86 -11.11
N THR A 88 12.08 0.11 -10.86
CA THR A 88 10.94 0.43 -11.74
C THR A 88 11.15 1.71 -12.54
N ASP A 89 11.81 2.70 -11.95
CA ASP A 89 11.89 4.08 -12.45
C ASP A 89 13.32 4.57 -12.68
N GLY A 90 14.33 3.81 -12.22
CA GLY A 90 15.75 4.13 -12.40
C GLY A 90 16.33 5.10 -11.35
N GLU A 91 15.55 5.48 -10.34
CA GLU A 91 15.99 6.29 -9.20
C GLU A 91 15.16 5.99 -7.94
N ASP A 92 15.77 6.12 -6.76
CA ASP A 92 15.05 6.10 -5.48
C ASP A 92 14.70 7.52 -5.06
N ALA A 93 13.42 7.90 -5.19
CA ALA A 93 12.96 9.23 -4.86
C ALA A 93 11.47 9.29 -4.49
N VAL A 94 11.10 10.28 -3.69
CA VAL A 94 9.71 10.59 -3.36
C VAL A 94 9.45 12.06 -3.67
N TYR A 95 8.53 12.32 -4.60
CA TYR A 95 8.14 13.67 -5.01
C TYR A 95 6.75 14.03 -4.48
N LEU A 96 6.58 15.31 -4.12
CA LEU A 96 5.30 15.93 -3.84
C LEU A 96 4.97 16.87 -5.00
N GLU A 97 3.92 16.55 -5.74
CA GLU A 97 3.50 17.29 -6.94
C GLU A 97 2.15 17.97 -6.67
N LYS A 98 1.94 19.17 -7.24
CA LYS A 98 0.60 19.78 -7.30
C LYS A 98 -0.13 19.23 -8.52
N ALA A 99 -1.35 18.74 -8.32
CA ALA A 99 -2.21 18.29 -9.42
C ALA A 99 -2.66 19.47 -10.32
#